data_AF-A0A7G2IYM7-F1
#
_entry.id   AF-A0A7G2IYM7-F1
#
_cell.length_a   1.000
_cell.length_b   1.000
_cell.length_c   1.000
_cell.angle_alpha   90.00
_cell.angle_beta   90.00
_cell.angle_gamma   90.00
#
_symmetry.space_group_name_H-M   'P 1'
#
loop_
_entity.id
_entity.type
_entity.pdbx_description
1 polymer ?
#
loop_
_entity_poly.entity_id
_entity_poly.type
_entity_poly.pdbx_seq_one_letter_code
_entity_poly.pdbx_strand_id
1 'polypeptide(L)'
;MELVTTTLSDLETHLNALDAKVGDGDTGSTFAAGAREIASLLHRQQLPLDNLATLFALIGERLTVVMGGSSGVLMSIFFTAAGQKLEQGASVAESLNTGLAQMKFYGGADEGDRTMIDALQPALTSLLTQPQNLQAAFDAAQAGAERTCLSSKANAGRASYLSSESLLGNMDPGAHAVAMVFKALAESELG
;
A
#
# COMPACT_ATOMS: atom_id res chain seq x y z
N MET A 1 -9.15 -8.63 6.22
CA MET A 1 -7.88 -9.38 5.99
C MET A 1 -7.95 -10.21 4.72
N GLU A 2 -8.81 -11.24 4.63
CA GLU A 2 -8.94 -12.13 3.45
C GLU A 2 -9.08 -11.38 2.11
N LEU A 3 -9.96 -10.37 2.06
CA LEU A 3 -10.21 -9.57 0.85
C LEU A 3 -8.94 -8.84 0.37
N VAL A 4 -8.22 -8.19 1.29
CA VAL A 4 -6.99 -7.44 0.99
C VAL A 4 -5.88 -8.39 0.52
N THR A 5 -5.71 -9.53 1.20
CA THR A 5 -4.67 -10.51 0.84
C THR A 5 -4.97 -11.17 -0.51
N THR A 6 -6.23 -11.47 -0.82
CA THR A 6 -6.62 -12.04 -2.11
C THR A 6 -6.39 -11.02 -3.23
N THR A 7 -6.84 -9.78 -3.05
CA THR A 7 -6.67 -8.70 -4.03
C THR A 7 -5.19 -8.53 -4.41
N LEU A 8 -4.29 -8.44 -3.43
CA LEU A 8 -2.86 -8.26 -3.70
C LEU A 8 -2.21 -9.50 -4.33
N SER A 9 -2.62 -10.71 -3.95
CA SER A 9 -2.11 -11.95 -4.56
C SER A 9 -2.55 -12.06 -6.02
N ASP A 10 -3.80 -11.72 -6.35
CA ASP A 10 -4.34 -11.83 -7.71
C ASP A 10 -3.77 -10.79 -8.67
N LEU A 11 -3.31 -9.64 -8.15
CA LEU A 11 -2.69 -8.58 -8.92
C LEU A 11 -1.23 -8.87 -9.34
N GLU A 12 -0.61 -9.95 -8.85
CA GLU A 12 0.83 -10.24 -9.01
C GLU A 12 1.32 -10.06 -10.46
N THR A 13 0.69 -10.75 -11.41
CA THR A 13 1.12 -10.72 -12.82
C THR A 13 0.93 -9.33 -13.44
N HIS A 14 -0.17 -8.65 -13.10
CA HIS A 14 -0.46 -7.32 -13.64
C HIS A 14 0.52 -6.27 -13.11
N LEU A 15 0.80 -6.30 -11.81
CA LEU A 15 1.75 -5.40 -11.16
C LEU A 15 3.18 -5.62 -11.65
N ASN A 16 3.61 -6.87 -11.84
CA ASN A 16 4.90 -7.16 -12.46
C ASN A 16 4.98 -6.63 -13.90
N ALA A 17 3.88 -6.70 -14.67
CA ALA A 17 3.84 -6.16 -16.02
C ALA A 17 3.87 -4.62 -16.08
N LEU A 18 3.29 -3.93 -15.08
CA LEU A 18 3.44 -2.49 -14.92
C LEU A 18 4.89 -2.14 -14.54
N ASP A 19 5.41 -2.81 -13.53
CA ASP A 19 6.75 -2.58 -13.00
C ASP A 19 7.85 -2.91 -14.01
N ALA A 20 7.66 -3.92 -14.87
CA ALA A 20 8.61 -4.22 -15.94
C ALA A 20 8.82 -3.08 -16.95
N LYS A 21 7.89 -2.10 -16.99
CA LYS A 21 8.02 -0.89 -17.81
C LYS A 21 8.78 0.23 -17.10
N VAL A 22 8.73 0.27 -15.76
CA VAL A 22 9.20 1.41 -14.95
C VAL A 22 10.15 1.02 -13.80
N GLY A 23 10.62 -0.22 -13.75
CA GLY A 23 11.38 -0.82 -12.67
C GLY A 23 12.00 -2.17 -13.08
N ASP A 24 12.11 -3.11 -12.15
CA ASP A 24 12.70 -4.43 -12.35
C ASP A 24 11.67 -5.57 -12.51
N GLY A 25 10.38 -5.26 -12.43
CA GLY A 25 9.30 -6.20 -12.74
C GLY A 25 8.98 -7.17 -11.62
N ASP A 26 9.27 -6.81 -10.36
CA ASP A 26 9.08 -7.66 -9.19
C ASP A 26 8.08 -7.12 -8.16
N THR A 27 7.54 -5.91 -8.37
CA THR A 27 6.62 -5.27 -7.42
C THR A 27 5.41 -6.15 -7.11
N GLY A 28 4.81 -6.78 -8.13
CA GLY A 28 3.69 -7.70 -7.95
C GLY A 28 4.07 -8.93 -7.13
N SER A 29 5.21 -9.55 -7.45
CA SER A 29 5.74 -10.69 -6.68
C SER A 29 5.98 -10.32 -5.22
N THR A 30 6.51 -9.12 -4.99
CA THR A 30 6.80 -8.58 -3.65
C THR A 30 5.52 -8.38 -2.84
N PHE A 31 4.48 -7.75 -3.41
CA PHE A 31 3.18 -7.61 -2.74
C PHE A 31 2.49 -8.96 -2.53
N ALA A 32 2.53 -9.86 -3.51
CA ALA A 32 1.91 -11.17 -3.42
C ALA A 32 2.59 -12.05 -2.35
N ALA A 33 3.91 -11.97 -2.18
CA ALA A 33 4.63 -12.67 -1.11
C ALA A 33 4.14 -12.23 0.28
N GLY A 34 4.05 -10.91 0.50
CA GLY A 34 3.49 -10.36 1.74
C GLY A 34 2.04 -10.78 1.97
N ALA A 35 1.21 -10.70 0.93
CA ALA A 35 -0.20 -11.05 1.00
C ALA A 35 -0.42 -12.54 1.34
N ARG A 36 0.34 -13.45 0.70
CA ARG A 36 0.28 -14.90 0.94
C ARG A 36 0.76 -15.27 2.34
N GLU A 37 1.79 -14.61 2.86
CA GLU A 37 2.24 -14.84 4.24
C GLU A 37 1.13 -14.52 5.25
N ILE A 38 0.48 -13.36 5.10
CA ILE A 38 -0.60 -12.95 6.00
C ILE A 38 -1.84 -13.84 5.81
N ALA A 39 -2.20 -14.21 4.58
CA ALA A 39 -3.28 -15.16 4.31
C ALA A 39 -3.01 -16.53 4.94
N SER A 40 -1.77 -17.03 4.84
CA SER A 40 -1.35 -18.30 5.46
C SER A 40 -1.48 -18.26 6.99
N LEU A 41 -1.14 -17.15 7.63
CA LEU A 41 -1.37 -16.96 9.07
C LEU A 41 -2.86 -16.91 9.41
N LEU A 42 -3.67 -16.26 8.58
CA LEU A 42 -5.13 -16.20 8.74
C LEU A 42 -5.76 -17.61 8.63
N HIS A 43 -5.41 -18.38 7.60
CA HIS A 43 -5.93 -19.73 7.36
C HIS A 43 -5.47 -20.75 8.41
N ARG A 44 -4.38 -20.48 9.11
CA ARG A 44 -3.91 -21.28 10.27
C ARG A 44 -4.42 -20.77 11.61
N GLN A 45 -5.29 -19.75 11.62
CA GLN A 45 -5.80 -19.11 12.83
C GLN A 45 -4.67 -18.57 13.76
N GLN A 46 -3.60 -18.04 13.15
CA GLN A 46 -2.42 -17.51 13.85
C GLN A 46 -2.39 -15.97 13.90
N LEU A 47 -3.47 -15.31 13.49
CA LEU A 47 -3.58 -13.85 13.57
C LEU A 47 -4.36 -13.42 14.83
N PRO A 48 -3.88 -12.40 15.58
CA PRO A 48 -4.58 -11.83 16.72
C PRO A 48 -5.70 -10.88 16.25
N LEU A 49 -6.77 -11.44 15.66
CA LEU A 49 -7.83 -10.65 15.00
C LEU A 49 -8.67 -9.79 15.96
N ASP A 50 -8.63 -10.08 17.26
CA ASP A 50 -9.32 -9.35 18.33
C ASP A 50 -8.54 -8.12 18.84
N ASN A 51 -7.27 -7.97 18.45
CA ASN A 51 -6.42 -6.86 18.84
C ASN A 51 -5.69 -6.25 17.63
N LEU A 52 -6.24 -5.15 17.09
CA LEU A 52 -5.68 -4.50 15.91
C LEU A 52 -4.26 -3.96 16.11
N ALA A 53 -3.91 -3.50 17.32
CA ALA A 53 -2.55 -3.02 17.60
C ALA A 53 -1.53 -4.15 17.47
N THR A 54 -1.81 -5.30 18.10
CA THR A 54 -0.98 -6.50 17.99
C THR A 54 -0.99 -7.08 16.57
N LEU A 55 -2.13 -7.04 15.87
CA LEU A 55 -2.24 -7.47 14.48
C LEU A 55 -1.33 -6.64 13.57
N PHE A 56 -1.35 -5.31 13.70
CA PHE A 56 -0.55 -4.42 12.88
C PHE A 56 0.95 -4.58 13.18
N ALA A 57 1.32 -4.72 14.45
CA ALA A 57 2.70 -5.02 14.83
C ALA A 57 3.19 -6.34 14.20
N LEU A 58 2.38 -7.40 14.28
CA LEU A 58 2.68 -8.70 13.65
C LEU A 58 2.81 -8.57 12.13
N ILE A 59 1.87 -7.90 11.46
CA ILE A 59 1.97 -7.67 10.02
C ILE A 59 3.28 -6.97 9.69
N GLY A 60 3.62 -5.90 10.39
CA GLY A 60 4.87 -5.18 10.19
C GLY A 60 6.11 -6.08 10.32
N GLU A 61 6.15 -6.92 11.34
CA GLU A 61 7.22 -7.90 11.56
C GLU A 61 7.31 -8.92 10.41
N ARG A 62 6.18 -9.46 9.96
CA ARG A 62 6.17 -10.48 8.89
C ARG A 62 6.58 -9.89 7.55
N LEU A 63 6.08 -8.70 7.20
CA LEU A 63 6.33 -8.11 5.89
C LEU A 63 7.81 -7.82 5.63
N THR A 64 8.59 -7.37 6.63
CA THR A 64 10.05 -7.17 6.43
C THR A 64 10.82 -8.47 6.18
N VAL A 65 10.26 -9.63 6.54
CA VAL A 65 10.90 -10.94 6.36
C VAL A 65 10.62 -11.50 4.96
N VAL A 66 9.39 -11.33 4.47
CA VAL A 66 8.94 -11.99 3.22
C VAL A 66 8.92 -11.08 2.01
N MET A 67 8.77 -9.77 2.18
CA MET A 67 8.80 -8.81 1.08
C MET A 67 10.24 -8.38 0.80
N GLY A 68 10.63 -8.42 -0.48
CA GLY A 68 11.94 -7.94 -0.93
C GLY A 68 12.06 -6.42 -0.96
N GLY A 69 13.31 -5.94 -1.04
CA GLY A 69 13.64 -4.55 -1.34
C GLY A 69 13.20 -3.54 -0.29
N SER A 70 13.13 -2.27 -0.70
CA SER A 70 12.67 -1.17 0.16
C SER A 70 11.19 -1.30 0.54
N SER A 71 10.37 -1.92 -0.32
CA SER A 71 8.93 -2.10 -0.09
C SER A 71 8.64 -2.85 1.20
N GLY A 72 9.36 -3.95 1.49
CA GLY A 72 9.19 -4.69 2.74
C GLY A 72 9.50 -3.87 3.99
N VAL A 73 10.60 -3.11 3.95
CA VAL A 73 11.00 -2.23 5.07
C VAL A 73 9.98 -1.11 5.27
N LEU A 74 9.55 -0.45 4.19
CA LEU A 74 8.60 0.66 4.26
C LEU A 74 7.22 0.22 4.74
N MET A 75 6.74 -0.95 4.28
CA MET A 75 5.48 -1.53 4.78
C MET A 75 5.59 -1.97 6.24
N SER A 76 6.76 -2.47 6.65
CA SER A 76 7.03 -2.80 8.06
C SER A 76 6.97 -1.57 8.95
N ILE A 77 7.63 -0.47 8.55
CA ILE A 77 7.59 0.82 9.24
C ILE A 77 6.15 1.32 9.35
N PHE A 78 5.40 1.29 8.24
CA PHE A 78 4.02 1.73 8.18
C PHE A 78 3.14 1.00 9.19
N PHE A 79 3.12 -0.33 9.16
CA PHE A 79 2.26 -1.12 10.04
C PHE A 79 2.72 -1.10 11.49
N THR A 80 4.03 -1.09 11.74
CA THR A 80 4.57 -0.99 13.11
C THR A 80 4.16 0.32 13.78
N ALA A 81 4.32 1.45 13.08
CA ALA A 81 3.94 2.75 13.60
C ALA A 81 2.42 2.90 13.76
N ALA A 82 1.64 2.34 12.84
CA ALA A 82 0.18 2.30 12.97
C ALA A 82 -0.26 1.44 14.18
N GLY A 83 0.36 0.28 14.40
CA GLY A 83 0.10 -0.57 15.56
C GLY A 83 0.38 0.13 16.90
N GLN A 84 1.52 0.83 17.00
CA GLN A 84 1.85 1.65 18.17
C GLN A 84 0.84 2.78 18.40
N LYS A 85 0.33 3.38 17.33
CA LYS A 85 -0.66 4.45 17.45
C LYS A 85 -2.03 3.94 17.91
N LEU A 86 -2.42 2.73 17.45
CA LEU A 86 -3.61 2.03 17.95
C LEU A 86 -3.49 1.69 19.44
N GLU A 87 -2.31 1.26 19.89
CA GLU A 87 -2.06 0.95 21.32
C GLU A 87 -2.26 2.18 22.23
N GLN A 88 -2.07 3.38 21.68
CA GLN A 88 -2.35 4.66 22.37
C GLN A 88 -3.85 5.04 22.35
N GLY A 89 -4.73 4.21 21.80
CA GLY A 89 -6.17 4.43 21.75
C GLY A 89 -6.66 5.31 20.59
N ALA A 90 -5.84 5.54 19.57
CA ALA A 90 -6.26 6.29 18.38
C ALA A 90 -7.19 5.46 17.47
N SER A 91 -7.93 6.13 16.59
CA SER A 91 -8.71 5.45 15.56
C SER A 91 -7.81 4.76 14.52
N VAL A 92 -8.38 3.83 13.75
CA VAL A 92 -7.68 3.16 12.64
C VAL A 92 -7.19 4.19 11.60
N ALA A 93 -8.02 5.19 11.25
CA ALA A 93 -7.66 6.21 10.27
C ALA A 93 -6.46 7.07 10.75
N GLU A 94 -6.48 7.54 12.00
CA GLU A 94 -5.36 8.30 12.59
C GLU A 94 -4.07 7.46 12.67
N SER A 95 -4.23 6.17 12.99
CA SER A 95 -3.11 5.24 13.12
C SER A 95 -2.46 4.94 11.78
N LEU A 96 -3.24 4.67 10.73
CA LEU A 96 -2.73 4.48 9.37
C LEU A 96 -2.06 5.75 8.85
N ASN A 97 -2.59 6.95 9.15
CA ASN A 97 -1.93 8.22 8.81
C ASN A 97 -0.60 8.41 9.55
N THR A 98 -0.51 7.97 10.81
CA THR A 98 0.76 7.95 11.54
C THR A 98 1.77 7.00 10.89
N GLY A 99 1.31 5.82 10.47
CA GLY A 99 2.10 4.88 9.68
C GLY A 99 2.62 5.49 8.38
N LEU A 100 1.74 6.19 7.64
CA LEU A 100 2.11 6.89 6.42
C LEU A 100 3.16 7.96 6.68
N ALA A 101 3.00 8.77 7.73
CA ALA A 101 3.98 9.80 8.08
C ALA A 101 5.38 9.21 8.36
N GLN A 102 5.46 8.06 9.03
CA GLN A 102 6.72 7.36 9.26
C GLN A 102 7.29 6.77 7.96
N MET A 103 6.45 6.16 7.12
CA MET A 103 6.86 5.67 5.80
C MET A 103 7.48 6.80 4.95
N LYS A 104 6.85 7.98 4.91
CA LYS A 104 7.35 9.15 4.20
C LYS A 104 8.67 9.65 4.79
N PHE A 105 8.74 9.77 6.12
CA PHE A 105 9.94 10.24 6.82
C PHE A 105 11.17 9.38 6.53
N TYR A 106 11.05 8.06 6.62
CA TYR A 106 12.16 7.14 6.37
C TYR A 106 12.41 6.84 4.89
N GLY A 107 11.35 6.82 4.07
CA GLY A 107 11.44 6.56 2.64
C GLY A 107 11.86 7.77 1.80
N GLY A 108 11.67 8.99 2.33
CA GLY A 108 12.03 10.25 1.67
C GLY A 108 11.12 10.63 0.50
N ALA A 109 10.03 9.91 0.27
CA ALA A 109 9.07 10.17 -0.80
C ALA A 109 7.84 10.94 -0.30
N ASP A 110 7.27 11.76 -1.17
CA ASP A 110 6.02 12.48 -0.98
C ASP A 110 5.07 12.26 -2.17
N GLU A 111 3.85 12.80 -2.06
CA GLU A 111 2.91 12.86 -3.17
C GLU A 111 3.51 13.63 -4.35
N GLY A 112 3.46 13.04 -5.53
CA GLY A 112 4.09 13.51 -6.75
C GLY A 112 5.36 12.73 -7.14
N ASP A 113 5.92 11.92 -6.23
CA ASP A 113 7.20 11.23 -6.47
C ASP A 113 7.07 9.91 -7.24
N ARG A 114 5.83 9.53 -7.60
CA ARG A 114 5.48 8.30 -8.32
C ARG A 114 5.79 7.06 -7.49
N THR A 115 5.08 6.94 -6.37
CA THR A 115 5.14 5.78 -5.47
C THR A 115 3.74 5.43 -4.97
N MET A 116 3.61 4.38 -4.17
CA MET A 116 2.35 4.04 -3.51
C MET A 116 1.75 5.16 -2.64
N ILE A 117 2.57 6.14 -2.20
CA ILE A 117 2.11 7.30 -1.43
C ILE A 117 1.12 8.15 -2.24
N ASP A 118 1.29 8.23 -3.56
CA ASP A 118 0.41 8.99 -4.45
C ASP A 118 -1.05 8.54 -4.36
N ALA A 119 -1.29 7.25 -4.10
CA ALA A 119 -2.62 6.69 -3.87
C ALA A 119 -2.97 6.59 -2.38
N LEU A 120 -2.00 6.22 -1.53
CA LEU A 120 -2.26 5.96 -0.11
C LEU A 120 -2.59 7.23 0.68
N GLN A 121 -1.86 8.33 0.45
CA GLN A 121 -2.08 9.60 1.13
C GLN A 121 -3.49 10.18 0.89
N PRO A 122 -3.99 10.33 -0.36
CA PRO A 122 -5.32 10.86 -0.57
C PRO A 122 -6.42 9.93 -0.02
N ALA A 123 -6.24 8.61 -0.09
CA ALA A 123 -7.19 7.65 0.46
C ALA A 123 -7.30 7.76 2.00
N LEU A 124 -6.17 7.81 2.70
CA LEU A 124 -6.12 7.95 4.15
C LEU A 124 -6.59 9.34 4.62
N THR A 125 -6.37 10.38 3.82
CA THR A 125 -6.93 11.71 4.06
C THR A 125 -8.45 11.69 3.94
N SER A 126 -8.99 11.01 2.91
CA SER A 126 -10.43 10.83 2.76
C SER A 126 -11.03 10.15 3.99
N LEU A 127 -10.41 9.06 4.48
CA LEU A 127 -10.88 8.34 5.68
C LEU A 127 -10.79 9.16 6.98
N LEU A 128 -9.89 10.14 7.10
CA LEU A 128 -9.91 11.05 8.25
C LEU A 128 -11.16 11.96 8.23
N THR A 129 -11.57 12.41 7.05
CA THR A 129 -12.72 13.32 6.89
C THR A 129 -14.06 12.58 6.82
N GLN A 130 -14.07 11.37 6.27
CA GLN A 130 -15.25 10.54 6.04
C GLN A 130 -14.95 9.08 6.40
N PRO A 131 -14.85 8.72 7.70
CA PRO A 131 -14.34 7.43 8.16
C PRO A 131 -15.06 6.18 7.64
N GLN A 132 -16.32 6.32 7.23
CA GLN A 132 -17.16 5.21 6.74
C GLN A 132 -17.34 5.23 5.22
N ASN A 133 -16.79 6.23 4.52
CA ASN A 133 -16.97 6.36 3.07
C ASN A 133 -15.80 5.72 2.31
N LEU A 134 -15.83 4.38 2.23
CA LEU A 134 -14.80 3.62 1.50
C LEU A 134 -14.80 3.92 0.00
N GLN A 135 -15.95 4.28 -0.58
CA GLN A 135 -16.03 4.72 -1.99
C GLN A 135 -15.22 6.00 -2.21
N ALA A 136 -15.36 7.02 -1.35
CA ALA A 136 -14.58 8.25 -1.45
C ALA A 136 -13.07 8.00 -1.25
N ALA A 137 -12.70 7.07 -0.37
CA ALA A 137 -11.31 6.68 -0.18
C ALA A 137 -10.74 6.00 -1.44
N PHE A 138 -11.51 5.12 -2.09
CA PHE A 138 -11.15 4.52 -3.37
C PHE A 138 -11.01 5.57 -4.48
N ASP A 139 -12.00 6.46 -4.66
CA ASP A 139 -11.95 7.49 -5.70
C ASP A 139 -10.70 8.38 -5.54
N ALA A 140 -10.35 8.71 -4.30
CA ALA A 140 -9.15 9.46 -3.96
C ALA A 140 -7.85 8.67 -4.27
N ALA A 141 -7.80 7.37 -3.93
CA ALA A 141 -6.68 6.49 -4.25
C ALA A 141 -6.48 6.34 -5.76
N GLN A 142 -7.58 6.13 -6.49
CA GLN A 142 -7.61 5.96 -7.94
C GLN A 142 -7.11 7.21 -8.65
N ALA A 143 -7.62 8.38 -8.27
CA ALA A 143 -7.13 9.65 -8.80
C ALA A 143 -5.63 9.85 -8.52
N GLY A 144 -5.15 9.42 -7.36
CA GLY A 144 -3.74 9.38 -6.99
C GLY A 144 -2.90 8.51 -7.92
N ALA A 145 -3.31 7.25 -8.11
CA ALA A 145 -2.66 6.32 -9.01
C ALA A 145 -2.63 6.83 -10.47
N GLU A 146 -3.73 7.41 -10.96
CA GLU A 146 -3.80 7.98 -12.31
C GLU A 146 -2.84 9.16 -12.52
N ARG A 147 -2.62 10.00 -11.50
CA ARG A 147 -1.63 11.10 -11.59
C ARG A 147 -0.22 10.59 -11.87
N THR A 148 0.12 9.38 -11.41
CA THR A 148 1.46 8.79 -11.66
C THR A 148 1.73 8.54 -13.14
N CYS A 149 0.69 8.34 -13.96
CA CYS A 149 0.81 8.21 -15.42
C CYS A 149 1.21 9.53 -16.11
N LEU A 150 0.89 10.66 -15.49
CA LEU A 150 1.11 11.99 -16.06
C LEU A 150 2.47 12.59 -15.68
N SER A 151 3.12 12.03 -14.66
CA SER A 151 4.39 12.56 -14.19
C SER A 151 5.55 12.11 -15.07
N SER A 152 6.36 13.08 -15.48
CA SER A 152 7.57 12.87 -16.30
C SER A 152 8.82 12.56 -15.45
N LYS A 153 8.69 12.50 -14.13
CA LYS A 153 9.81 12.26 -13.21
C LYS A 153 9.36 11.40 -12.03
N ALA A 154 10.18 10.44 -11.65
CA ALA A 154 10.10 9.77 -10.37
C ALA A 154 11.26 10.27 -9.50
N ASN A 155 10.98 10.62 -8.24
CA ASN A 155 12.02 11.11 -7.32
C ASN A 155 12.42 10.05 -6.28
N ALA A 156 11.78 8.88 -6.30
CA ALA A 156 12.06 7.78 -5.40
C ALA A 156 11.98 6.41 -6.13
N GLY A 157 12.54 5.39 -5.48
CA GLY A 157 12.51 4.01 -5.99
C GLY A 157 13.30 3.81 -7.29
N ARG A 158 13.13 2.63 -7.90
CA ARG A 158 13.84 2.26 -9.13
C ARG A 158 13.44 3.10 -10.34
N ALA A 159 12.20 3.59 -10.37
CA ALA A 159 11.69 4.46 -11.42
C ALA A 159 12.49 5.77 -11.53
N SER A 160 13.13 6.23 -10.45
CA SER A 160 13.97 7.44 -10.46
C SER A 160 15.21 7.35 -11.35
N TYR A 161 15.60 6.13 -11.77
CA TYR A 161 16.73 5.90 -12.68
C TYR A 161 16.35 5.98 -14.16
N LEU A 162 15.06 6.13 -14.48
CA LEU A 162 14.56 6.08 -15.85
C LEU A 162 14.38 7.47 -16.47
N SER A 163 14.45 7.53 -17.80
CA SER A 163 14.14 8.73 -18.57
C SER A 163 12.65 9.07 -18.52
N SER A 164 12.33 10.36 -18.61
CA SER A 164 10.95 10.87 -18.63
C SER A 164 10.05 10.19 -19.66
N GLU A 165 10.59 9.84 -20.84
CA GLU A 165 9.87 9.15 -21.91
C GLU A 165 9.39 7.74 -21.50
N SER A 166 10.14 7.05 -20.64
CA SER A 166 9.78 5.72 -20.13
C SER A 166 8.71 5.78 -19.04
N LEU A 167 8.57 6.93 -18.38
CA LEU A 167 7.64 7.12 -17.25
C LEU A 167 6.25 7.56 -17.72
N LEU A 168 6.20 8.45 -18.73
CA LEU A 168 4.94 8.99 -19.24
C LEU A 168 4.02 7.89 -19.78
N GLY A 169 2.76 7.91 -19.35
CA GLY A 169 1.73 6.94 -19.74
C GLY A 169 1.79 5.61 -18.99
N ASN A 170 2.76 5.42 -18.09
CA ASN A 170 2.86 4.22 -17.27
C ASN A 170 2.46 4.53 -15.82
N MET A 171 1.53 3.76 -15.27
CA MET A 171 1.11 3.87 -13.87
C MET A 171 2.19 3.29 -12.95
N ASP A 172 2.40 3.92 -11.79
CA ASP A 172 3.22 3.33 -10.73
C ASP A 172 2.54 2.05 -10.19
N PRO A 173 3.24 0.90 -10.17
CA PRO A 173 2.65 -0.36 -9.71
C PRO A 173 2.24 -0.30 -8.23
N GLY A 174 3.00 0.38 -7.37
CA GLY A 174 2.66 0.54 -5.96
C GLY A 174 1.36 1.33 -5.75
N ALA A 175 1.20 2.44 -6.46
CA ALA A 175 -0.01 3.26 -6.42
C ALA A 175 -1.22 2.49 -6.97
N HIS A 176 -1.03 1.72 -8.04
CA HIS A 176 -2.08 0.85 -8.58
C HIS A 176 -2.53 -0.21 -7.56
N ALA A 177 -1.57 -0.88 -6.89
CA ALA A 177 -1.87 -1.88 -5.87
C ALA A 177 -2.73 -1.29 -4.74
N VAL A 178 -2.39 -0.10 -4.25
CA VAL A 178 -3.17 0.60 -3.22
C VAL A 178 -4.58 0.93 -3.70
N ALA A 179 -4.72 1.50 -4.90
CA ALA A 179 -6.03 1.84 -5.45
C ALA A 179 -6.95 0.61 -5.56
N MET A 180 -6.41 -0.52 -6.02
CA MET A 180 -7.17 -1.76 -6.14
C MET A 180 -7.58 -2.36 -4.79
N VAL A 181 -6.76 -2.22 -3.75
CA VAL A 181 -7.16 -2.62 -2.39
C VAL A 181 -8.34 -1.78 -1.90
N PHE A 182 -8.30 -0.46 -2.07
CA PHE A 182 -9.43 0.39 -1.69
C PHE A 182 -10.68 0.12 -2.53
N LYS A 183 -10.51 -0.18 -3.83
CA LYS A 183 -11.61 -0.59 -4.70
C LYS A 183 -12.34 -1.81 -4.14
N ALA A 184 -11.59 -2.86 -3.82
CA ALA A 184 -12.14 -4.10 -3.29
C ALA A 184 -12.89 -3.85 -1.97
N LEU A 185 -12.31 -3.04 -1.07
CA LEU A 185 -12.95 -2.65 0.20
C LEU A 185 -14.27 -1.90 -0.05
N ALA A 186 -14.30 -0.93 -0.96
CA ALA A 186 -15.50 -0.17 -1.29
C ALA A 186 -16.60 -1.06 -1.90
N GLU A 187 -16.24 -1.99 -2.79
CA GLU A 187 -17.19 -2.92 -3.40
C GLU A 187 -17.77 -3.93 -2.38
N SER A 188 -17.03 -4.25 -1.32
CA SER A 188 -17.50 -5.16 -0.26
C SER A 188 -18.55 -4.58 0.69
N GLU A 189 -18.67 -3.25 0.78
CA GLU A 189 -19.73 -2.58 1.56
C GLU A 189 -21.06 -2.51 0.80
N LEU A 190 -21.04 -2.75 -0.51
CA LEU A 190 -22.22 -2.69 -1.38
C LEU A 190 -22.94 -4.04 -1.52
N GLY A 191 -22.39 -5.12 -0.93
CA GLY A 191 -22.93 -6.48 -0.94
C GLY A 191 -23.32 -6.98 0.43
#